data_AF-A0A956BVK3-F1
#
_entry.id   AF-A0A956BVK3-F1
#
_cell.length_a   1.000
_cell.length_b   1.000
_cell.length_c   1.000
_cell.angle_alpha   90.00
_cell.angle_beta   90.00
_cell.angle_gamma   90.00
#
_symmetry.space_group_name_H-M   'P 1'
#
loop_
_entity.id
_entity.type
_entity.pdbx_description
1 polymer ?
#
loop_
_entity_poly.entity_id
_entity_poly.type
_entity_poly.pdbx_seq_one_letter_code
_entity_poly.pdbx_strand_id
1 'polypeptide(L)'
;MSSPDHDHDPASDRTPPSPTADAAKAQRRNAEDTVRTPRSTAEASPDATEVQPSDGVRYGLVLLLCLGLCAALPYAALGLPLTDDQRDVLERLQPYREGDALPLASLFEPARQATIAGAVGTAAAPTDDEVMGSAPLPDAAADAPDASVAAHAAELPFPASAYEGLTRRIEGDPAALTHFYESLRALTPGHPGPKARILVYGTSMNGADRLTRTLRHELGAYFGYGGKGFVPMARGWQSQRHKDVRWTHERWRTNVVNRGLILNGRYGLAGVLARNGATGGESEFGTVRDGPVNRRVNRFELYYQEQPEGGEVAYSVDEGPFQALSTDGPAVRDRVHAIEVPEGPHALRVRAAGGNLRLYGVVMESEQSGVVVDAASLVGAYTRVLLRFDEAHWAEQLRLRQPDLLVFWMGGNDAGVNADLDVPAFQATYVEALRRARAGRPEASCLVMSVLDKGMMVRGQVRSIPRVLQVVAAQRAAAAEAGCAFFDTHAATGGEGTMRRWRANRPVLVISDLGHLTDHGSLVVSTLLLKALLAGYAEHVAAH
;
A
#
# COMPACT_ATOMS: atom_id res chain seq x y z
N MET A 1 -3.53 53.29 -70.23
CA MET A 1 -4.24 52.19 -70.91
C MET A 1 -5.34 51.71 -69.98
N SER A 2 -6.56 51.55 -70.48
CA SER A 2 -7.75 51.02 -69.78
C SER A 2 -8.12 51.63 -68.42
N SER A 3 -9.18 52.44 -68.43
CA SER A 3 -9.93 52.98 -67.28
C SER A 3 -11.36 52.36 -67.29
N PRO A 4 -12.36 52.85 -66.52
CA PRO A 4 -12.47 52.92 -65.06
C PRO A 4 -13.82 52.30 -64.57
N ASP A 5 -14.17 52.53 -63.29
CA ASP A 5 -15.49 52.97 -62.75
C ASP A 5 -15.56 52.58 -61.25
N HIS A 6 -15.80 53.45 -60.25
CA HIS A 6 -17.00 54.27 -59.93
C HIS A 6 -18.24 53.43 -59.54
N ASP A 7 -19.02 53.70 -58.47
CA ASP A 7 -18.89 54.64 -57.33
C ASP A 7 -19.92 54.28 -56.22
N HIS A 8 -19.82 54.89 -55.01
CA HIS A 8 -20.87 55.31 -54.03
C HIS A 8 -22.24 54.55 -53.83
N ASP A 9 -22.95 54.52 -52.68
CA ASP A 9 -22.70 54.88 -51.25
C ASP A 9 -23.83 54.25 -50.32
N PRO A 10 -24.44 54.83 -49.24
CA PRO A 10 -24.57 54.08 -47.98
C PRO A 10 -25.96 54.10 -47.27
N ALA A 11 -25.94 53.88 -45.94
CA ALA A 11 -26.99 54.11 -44.92
C ALA A 11 -28.09 53.00 -44.78
N SER A 12 -28.76 52.84 -43.62
CA SER A 12 -28.87 53.72 -42.43
C SER A 12 -28.77 52.98 -41.06
N ASP A 13 -29.15 53.65 -39.96
CA ASP A 13 -28.65 53.48 -38.58
C ASP A 13 -29.81 53.43 -37.53
N ARG A 14 -29.48 53.04 -36.28
CA ARG A 14 -30.20 53.25 -34.97
C ARG A 14 -31.10 52.16 -34.36
N THR A 15 -30.55 51.56 -33.30
CA THR A 15 -31.17 51.04 -32.04
C THR A 15 -31.87 52.15 -31.21
N PRO A 16 -32.51 51.93 -30.01
CA PRO A 16 -32.64 50.74 -29.11
C PRO A 16 -34.15 50.48 -28.72
N PRO A 17 -34.59 49.94 -27.55
CA PRO A 17 -33.93 49.21 -26.43
C PRO A 17 -34.64 47.88 -25.98
N SER A 18 -34.09 47.22 -24.96
CA SER A 18 -34.72 46.10 -24.21
C SER A 18 -35.63 46.60 -23.07
N PRO A 19 -36.62 45.80 -22.59
CA PRO A 19 -36.50 45.30 -21.19
C PRO A 19 -37.24 43.99 -20.80
N THR A 20 -36.79 43.37 -19.69
CA THR A 20 -37.57 42.57 -18.70
C THR A 20 -38.19 41.21 -19.10
N ALA A 21 -38.76 40.52 -18.10
CA ALA A 21 -39.03 39.07 -18.06
C ALA A 21 -40.49 38.70 -17.70
N ASP A 22 -40.77 37.40 -17.67
CA ASP A 22 -41.97 36.70 -17.16
C ASP A 22 -43.34 36.98 -17.83
N ALA A 23 -43.74 36.11 -18.77
CA ALA A 23 -45.08 35.49 -18.79
C ALA A 23 -45.21 34.36 -19.84
N ALA A 24 -45.47 33.11 -19.40
CA ALA A 24 -46.31 32.13 -20.13
C ALA A 24 -46.54 30.84 -19.31
N LYS A 25 -47.73 30.68 -18.70
CA LYS A 25 -48.28 29.36 -18.34
C LYS A 25 -49.15 28.86 -19.49
N ALA A 26 -49.08 27.56 -19.82
CA ALA A 26 -50.23 26.62 -19.89
C ALA A 26 -50.20 25.59 -21.03
N GLN A 27 -49.92 24.33 -20.69
CA GLN A 27 -50.48 23.11 -21.31
C GLN A 27 -50.33 21.98 -20.27
N ARG A 28 -51.31 21.81 -19.37
CA ARG A 28 -52.57 21.03 -19.48
C ARG A 28 -52.35 19.50 -19.29
N ARG A 29 -52.93 19.00 -18.19
CA ARG A 29 -53.17 17.57 -17.90
C ARG A 29 -54.50 17.10 -18.51
N ASN A 30 -54.82 15.82 -18.26
CA ASN A 30 -56.07 15.06 -18.46
C ASN A 30 -56.00 14.14 -19.71
N ALA A 31 -56.60 12.93 -19.72
CA ALA A 31 -57.46 12.29 -18.72
C ALA A 31 -57.18 10.77 -18.58
N GLU A 32 -57.77 10.16 -17.54
CA GLU A 32 -57.98 8.71 -17.40
C GLU A 32 -59.34 8.31 -18.01
N ASP A 33 -59.53 7.06 -18.44
CA ASP A 33 -60.55 6.15 -17.87
C ASP A 33 -60.38 4.67 -18.31
N THR A 34 -61.13 3.80 -17.65
CA THR A 34 -61.19 2.34 -17.53
C THR A 34 -61.56 1.50 -18.79
N VAL A 35 -61.33 0.17 -18.73
CA VAL A 35 -62.41 -0.86 -18.77
C VAL A 35 -61.95 -2.30 -18.39
N ARG A 36 -62.65 -2.87 -17.39
CA ARG A 36 -62.94 -4.30 -17.03
C ARG A 36 -61.87 -5.40 -16.83
N THR A 37 -62.11 -6.14 -15.73
CA THR A 37 -61.61 -7.50 -15.38
C THR A 37 -62.59 -8.61 -15.85
N PRO A 38 -62.27 -9.91 -15.64
CA PRO A 38 -62.89 -10.60 -14.50
C PRO A 38 -61.97 -11.57 -13.70
N ARG A 39 -62.49 -12.08 -12.58
CA ARG A 39 -61.85 -13.08 -11.68
C ARG A 39 -62.07 -14.53 -12.12
N SER A 40 -61.27 -15.45 -11.58
CA SER A 40 -61.70 -16.81 -11.21
C SER A 40 -61.05 -17.24 -9.89
N THR A 41 -61.63 -18.23 -9.20
CA THR A 41 -61.26 -18.70 -7.85
C THR A 41 -61.53 -20.20 -7.72
N ALA A 42 -60.60 -20.96 -7.14
CA ALA A 42 -60.87 -22.29 -6.58
C ALA A 42 -59.78 -22.71 -5.58
N GLU A 43 -60.18 -23.39 -4.51
CA GLU A 43 -59.30 -24.09 -3.56
C GLU A 43 -59.43 -25.61 -3.82
N ALA A 44 -58.35 -26.38 -3.63
CA ALA A 44 -58.44 -27.81 -3.31
C ALA A 44 -57.10 -28.37 -2.78
N SER A 45 -57.18 -29.18 -1.73
CA SER A 45 -56.23 -30.24 -1.37
C SER A 45 -57.06 -31.44 -0.92
N PRO A 46 -56.59 -32.68 -1.15
CA PRO A 46 -55.82 -33.33 -0.08
C PRO A 46 -54.67 -34.25 -0.57
N ASP A 47 -53.84 -34.68 0.39
CA ASP A 47 -53.12 -35.96 0.56
C ASP A 47 -52.64 -36.83 -0.65
N ALA A 48 -51.46 -37.47 -0.60
CA ALA A 48 -50.49 -37.62 0.50
C ALA A 48 -49.08 -38.06 0.04
N THR A 49 -48.11 -37.90 0.95
CA THR A 49 -46.82 -38.63 1.09
C THR A 49 -45.86 -38.77 -0.10
N GLU A 50 -44.73 -38.04 -0.02
CA GLU A 50 -43.42 -38.71 0.13
C GLU A 50 -42.50 -37.84 1.04
N VAL A 51 -41.43 -38.40 1.61
CA VAL A 51 -40.77 -37.86 2.84
C VAL A 51 -39.31 -37.45 2.62
N GLN A 52 -38.92 -36.29 3.18
CA GLN A 52 -37.51 -35.87 3.30
C GLN A 52 -36.86 -36.35 4.61
N PRO A 53 -35.51 -36.52 4.58
CA PRO A 53 -34.65 -36.19 5.71
C PRO A 53 -33.76 -34.96 5.43
N SER A 54 -33.62 -34.09 6.44
CA SER A 54 -33.00 -32.76 6.40
C SER A 54 -31.52 -32.73 6.83
N ASP A 55 -30.85 -31.61 6.52
CA ASP A 55 -29.78 -30.87 7.24
C ASP A 55 -28.63 -31.54 8.05
N GLY A 56 -28.57 -32.85 8.24
CA GLY A 56 -27.70 -33.50 9.23
C GLY A 56 -26.19 -33.27 9.03
N VAL A 57 -25.73 -33.04 7.79
CA VAL A 57 -24.30 -32.98 7.46
C VAL A 57 -23.62 -31.68 7.93
N ARG A 58 -24.35 -30.56 8.03
CA ARG A 58 -23.74 -29.26 8.43
C ARG A 58 -23.58 -29.10 9.94
N TYR A 59 -24.42 -29.75 10.74
CA TYR A 59 -24.27 -29.72 12.20
C TYR A 59 -23.19 -30.68 12.71
N GLY A 60 -23.00 -31.85 12.08
CA GLY A 60 -22.02 -32.85 12.53
C GLY A 60 -20.58 -32.33 12.68
N LEU A 61 -20.09 -31.55 11.71
CA LEU A 61 -18.72 -31.01 11.75
C LEU A 61 -18.54 -29.93 12.83
N VAL A 62 -19.56 -29.09 13.05
CA VAL A 62 -19.55 -28.07 14.11
C VAL A 62 -19.65 -28.73 15.48
N LEU A 63 -20.49 -29.76 15.62
CA LEU A 63 -20.64 -30.52 16.86
C LEU A 63 -19.33 -31.23 17.24
N LEU A 64 -18.61 -31.82 16.28
CA LEU A 64 -17.31 -32.44 16.51
C LEU A 64 -16.24 -31.42 16.95
N LEU A 65 -16.20 -30.23 16.34
CA LEU A 65 -15.29 -29.15 16.76
C LEU A 65 -15.61 -28.63 18.17
N CYS A 66 -16.90 -28.45 18.49
CA CYS A 66 -17.32 -28.07 19.84
C CYS A 66 -17.04 -29.18 20.88
N LEU A 67 -17.23 -30.46 20.52
CA LEU A 67 -16.91 -31.59 21.39
C LEU A 67 -15.39 -31.70 21.66
N GLY A 68 -14.54 -31.45 20.65
CA GLY A 68 -13.09 -31.40 20.84
C GLY A 68 -12.65 -30.29 21.82
N LEU A 69 -13.20 -29.09 21.67
CA LEU A 69 -12.98 -27.97 22.60
C LEU A 69 -13.48 -28.31 24.02
N CYS A 70 -14.71 -28.83 24.15
CA CYS A 70 -15.28 -29.23 25.44
C CYS A 70 -14.57 -30.42 26.10
N ALA A 71 -13.86 -31.26 25.35
CA ALA A 71 -13.05 -32.36 25.89
C ALA A 71 -11.68 -31.89 26.41
N ALA A 72 -11.05 -30.89 25.77
CA ALA A 72 -9.74 -30.39 26.15
C ALA A 72 -9.79 -29.38 27.33
N LEU A 73 -10.81 -28.51 27.36
CA LEU A 73 -10.97 -27.48 28.40
C LEU A 73 -10.95 -28.00 29.85
N PRO A 74 -11.62 -29.11 30.25
CA PRO A 74 -11.58 -29.59 31.63
C PRO A 74 -10.20 -30.13 32.06
N TYR A 75 -9.38 -30.65 31.13
CA TYR A 75 -8.03 -31.14 31.48
C TYR A 75 -7.09 -29.98 31.84
N ALA A 76 -7.13 -28.90 31.06
CA ALA A 76 -6.35 -27.68 31.34
C ALA A 76 -6.78 -27.00 32.66
N ALA A 77 -8.06 -27.08 33.03
CA ALA A 77 -8.59 -26.53 34.27
C ALA A 77 -8.29 -27.40 35.52
N LEU A 78 -7.91 -28.67 35.34
CA LEU A 78 -7.65 -29.63 36.42
C LEU A 78 -6.18 -30.06 36.55
N GLY A 79 -5.28 -29.48 35.75
CA GLY A 79 -3.83 -29.71 35.86
C GLY A 79 -3.35 -31.10 35.41
N LEU A 80 -4.16 -31.82 34.62
CA LEU A 80 -3.81 -33.15 34.10
C LEU A 80 -3.03 -33.04 32.77
N PRO A 81 -2.01 -33.90 32.54
CA PRO A 81 -1.21 -33.84 31.32
C PRO A 81 -2.02 -34.28 30.10
N LEU A 82 -1.96 -33.47 29.03
CA LEU A 82 -2.54 -33.78 27.72
C LEU A 82 -1.80 -34.94 27.02
N THR A 83 -2.46 -35.60 26.07
CA THR A 83 -1.79 -36.52 25.13
C THR A 83 -1.06 -35.76 24.01
N ASP A 84 -0.20 -36.45 23.26
CA ASP A 84 0.59 -35.81 22.20
C ASP A 84 -0.27 -35.36 21.01
N ASP A 85 -1.28 -36.16 20.60
CA ASP A 85 -2.28 -35.72 19.61
C ASP A 85 -3.03 -34.46 20.06
N GLN A 86 -3.29 -34.30 21.36
CA GLN A 86 -3.94 -33.11 21.92
C GLN A 86 -3.00 -31.89 21.92
N ARG A 87 -1.70 -32.08 22.15
CA ARG A 87 -0.67 -31.03 21.97
C ARG A 87 -0.59 -30.59 20.51
N ASP A 88 -0.40 -31.52 19.59
CA ASP A 88 -0.25 -31.26 18.14
C ASP A 88 -1.50 -30.59 17.53
N VAL A 89 -2.71 -30.89 18.02
CA VAL A 89 -3.93 -30.13 17.66
C VAL A 89 -3.93 -28.70 18.25
N LEU A 90 -3.47 -28.49 19.48
CA LEU A 90 -3.45 -27.16 20.12
C LEU A 90 -2.32 -26.25 19.63
N GLU A 91 -1.18 -26.81 19.22
CA GLU A 91 -0.07 -26.09 18.60
C GLU A 91 -0.47 -25.56 17.22
N ARG A 92 -1.10 -26.40 16.39
CA ARG A 92 -1.68 -25.99 15.09
C ARG A 92 -2.85 -25.01 15.18
N LEU A 93 -3.32 -24.69 16.39
CA LEU A 93 -4.35 -23.69 16.67
C LEU A 93 -3.80 -22.46 17.42
N GLN A 94 -2.50 -22.37 17.70
CA GLN A 94 -1.89 -21.12 18.18
C GLN A 94 -1.99 -20.03 17.08
N PRO A 95 -2.33 -18.78 17.44
CA PRO A 95 -2.02 -17.64 16.59
C PRO A 95 -0.50 -17.52 16.41
N TYR A 96 -0.05 -17.41 15.15
CA TYR A 96 1.36 -17.19 14.78
C TYR A 96 2.03 -16.11 15.65
N ARG A 97 3.22 -16.40 16.17
CA ARG A 97 4.03 -15.49 16.97
C ARG A 97 5.28 -15.04 16.22
N GLU A 98 5.67 -13.81 16.50
CA GLU A 98 6.83 -13.16 15.92
C GLU A 98 8.11 -13.85 16.46
N GLY A 99 8.75 -14.65 15.61
CA GLY A 99 9.85 -15.56 15.97
C GLY A 99 9.65 -17.01 15.51
N ASP A 100 8.42 -17.41 15.18
CA ASP A 100 8.14 -18.75 14.63
C ASP A 100 8.79 -18.91 13.24
N ALA A 101 9.59 -19.96 13.04
CA ALA A 101 10.32 -20.20 11.79
C ALA A 101 9.35 -20.52 10.64
N LEU A 102 9.05 -19.54 9.77
CA LEU A 102 8.17 -19.67 8.61
C LEU A 102 8.70 -20.71 7.60
N PRO A 103 8.09 -21.90 7.48
CA PRO A 103 8.59 -22.96 6.61
C PRO A 103 8.07 -22.74 5.19
N LEU A 104 8.59 -21.73 4.48
CA LEU A 104 8.16 -21.38 3.13
C LEU A 104 8.22 -22.58 2.15
N ALA A 105 9.09 -23.57 2.39
CA ALA A 105 9.17 -24.80 1.63
C ALA A 105 7.90 -25.69 1.75
N SER A 106 7.30 -25.81 2.95
CA SER A 106 6.14 -26.70 3.15
C SER A 106 4.85 -26.15 2.53
N LEU A 107 4.83 -24.87 2.14
CA LEU A 107 3.74 -24.27 1.36
C LEU A 107 3.68 -24.76 -0.10
N PHE A 108 4.70 -25.50 -0.57
CA PHE A 108 4.80 -25.97 -1.95
C PHE A 108 4.87 -27.51 -2.10
N GLU A 109 4.98 -28.27 -1.01
CA GLU A 109 4.93 -29.74 -1.06
C GLU A 109 3.50 -30.24 -1.36
N PRO A 110 3.29 -31.12 -2.36
CA PRO A 110 2.05 -31.88 -2.50
C PRO A 110 1.92 -32.85 -1.33
N ALA A 111 0.83 -32.79 -0.58
CA ALA A 111 0.61 -33.61 0.61
C ALA A 111 0.77 -35.11 0.32
N ARG A 112 1.86 -35.71 0.81
CA ARG A 112 2.05 -37.17 0.78
C ARG A 112 0.99 -37.84 1.64
N GLN A 113 0.35 -38.88 1.12
CA GLN A 113 -0.58 -39.70 1.90
C GLN A 113 0.20 -40.48 2.95
N ALA A 114 0.01 -40.14 4.23
CA ALA A 114 0.66 -40.82 5.34
C ALA A 114 0.18 -42.29 5.41
N THR A 115 1.11 -43.23 5.21
CA THR A 115 0.92 -44.66 5.45
C THR A 115 1.64 -45.02 6.75
N ILE A 116 0.97 -45.76 7.64
CA ILE A 116 1.42 -45.94 9.04
C ILE A 116 2.16 -47.27 9.21
N ALA A 117 3.50 -47.23 9.28
CA ALA A 117 4.40 -48.18 9.98
C ALA A 117 5.85 -47.65 9.91
N GLY A 118 6.76 -47.82 10.89
CA GLY A 118 6.56 -48.30 12.27
C GLY A 118 7.89 -48.61 13.01
N ALA A 119 8.17 -47.85 14.09
CA ALA A 119 9.05 -48.16 15.24
C ALA A 119 10.60 -48.32 15.11
N VAL A 120 11.28 -48.07 16.25
CA VAL A 120 12.69 -48.36 16.63
C VAL A 120 13.80 -47.56 15.91
N GLY A 121 14.85 -47.00 16.57
CA GLY A 121 15.15 -46.86 18.00
C GLY A 121 16.66 -46.59 18.28
N THR A 122 17.00 -46.02 19.47
CA THR A 122 18.37 -45.74 20.03
C THR A 122 19.27 -44.76 19.24
N ALA A 123 19.97 -43.73 19.75
CA ALA A 123 20.48 -43.27 21.07
C ALA A 123 21.97 -43.58 21.38
N ALA A 124 22.85 -42.55 21.37
CA ALA A 124 24.15 -42.50 22.09
C ALA A 124 24.82 -41.10 22.05
N ALA A 125 25.43 -40.71 23.18
CA ALA A 125 26.49 -39.70 23.41
C ALA A 125 27.19 -40.12 24.75
N PRO A 126 28.46 -39.78 25.08
CA PRO A 126 28.99 -38.40 25.31
C PRO A 126 30.35 -38.20 24.56
N THR A 127 31.46 -37.53 24.98
CA THR A 127 31.96 -36.97 26.26
C THR A 127 33.07 -35.92 26.02
N ASP A 128 33.46 -35.20 27.07
CA ASP A 128 34.40 -34.06 27.10
C ASP A 128 35.90 -34.41 27.31
N ASP A 129 36.76 -33.39 27.14
CA ASP A 129 38.09 -33.22 27.76
C ASP A 129 38.36 -31.69 27.93
N GLU A 130 39.40 -31.26 28.66
CA GLU A 130 39.54 -29.87 29.16
C GLU A 130 40.98 -29.29 29.09
N VAL A 131 41.23 -28.20 29.83
CA VAL A 131 42.51 -27.68 30.37
C VAL A 131 43.15 -26.47 29.65
N MET A 132 42.87 -25.28 30.21
CA MET A 132 43.81 -24.19 30.65
C MET A 132 45.02 -23.77 29.75
N GLY A 133 45.45 -22.49 29.68
CA GLY A 133 45.00 -21.27 30.35
C GLY A 133 46.11 -20.19 30.44
N SER A 134 45.89 -19.14 31.26
CA SER A 134 46.79 -18.01 31.60
C SER A 134 46.95 -16.85 30.58
N ALA A 135 47.23 -15.65 31.11
CA ALA A 135 47.47 -14.40 30.39
C ALA A 135 48.42 -13.48 31.20
N PRO A 136 49.15 -12.56 30.53
CA PRO A 136 49.53 -11.30 31.17
C PRO A 136 49.35 -10.04 30.29
N LEU A 137 49.35 -8.89 30.96
CA LEU A 137 49.42 -7.51 30.44
C LEU A 137 50.34 -6.70 31.39
N PRO A 138 50.82 -5.50 31.05
CA PRO A 138 50.96 -4.86 29.72
C PRO A 138 52.41 -4.39 29.45
N ASP A 139 52.66 -3.71 28.32
CA ASP A 139 53.47 -2.48 28.32
C ASP A 139 53.13 -1.58 27.11
N ALA A 140 53.65 -0.34 27.05
CA ALA A 140 53.04 0.74 26.28
C ALA A 140 53.86 1.38 25.13
N ALA A 141 53.09 2.05 24.23
CA ALA A 141 53.46 3.17 23.36
C ALA A 141 54.38 2.96 22.13
N ALA A 142 53.76 3.05 20.94
CA ALA A 142 54.31 3.77 19.78
C ALA A 142 53.15 4.23 18.86
N ASP A 143 52.96 5.53 18.69
CA ASP A 143 51.92 6.05 17.78
C ASP A 143 52.30 5.83 16.31
N ALA A 144 51.39 5.23 15.55
CA ALA A 144 51.39 5.23 14.10
C ALA A 144 50.04 5.81 13.61
N PRO A 145 50.00 6.58 12.51
CA PRO A 145 48.76 7.17 12.02
C PRO A 145 47.78 6.05 11.63
N ASP A 146 46.55 6.15 12.13
CA ASP A 146 45.59 5.05 12.11
C ASP A 146 45.20 4.63 10.67
N ALA A 147 45.54 3.38 10.33
CA ALA A 147 45.24 2.77 9.04
C ALA A 147 43.84 2.11 8.99
N SER A 148 43.04 2.19 10.06
CA SER A 148 41.71 1.57 10.17
C SER A 148 40.67 2.10 9.17
N VAL A 149 40.91 3.25 8.54
CA VAL A 149 39.99 3.91 7.59
C VAL A 149 40.02 3.23 6.19
N ALA A 150 40.72 2.11 6.03
CA ALA A 150 40.76 1.34 4.79
C ALA A 150 40.19 -0.08 4.98
N ALA A 151 39.30 -0.48 4.06
CA ALA A 151 38.82 -1.86 3.87
C ALA A 151 38.04 -2.51 5.03
N HIS A 152 37.03 -1.83 5.56
CA HIS A 152 35.78 -2.56 5.86
C HIS A 152 35.08 -2.86 4.54
N ALA A 153 35.17 -4.11 4.06
CA ALA A 153 34.14 -4.64 3.17
C ALA A 153 32.85 -4.71 3.99
N ALA A 154 31.86 -3.87 3.66
CA ALA A 154 30.71 -3.64 4.53
C ALA A 154 29.91 -4.93 4.73
N GLU A 155 29.97 -5.51 5.93
CA GLU A 155 29.18 -6.68 6.28
C GLU A 155 27.69 -6.33 6.14
N LEU A 156 26.94 -7.19 5.46
CA LEU A 156 25.52 -6.93 5.20
C LEU A 156 24.76 -6.90 6.53
N PRO A 157 23.85 -5.94 6.76
CA PRO A 157 23.08 -5.85 8.00
C PRO A 157 22.00 -6.97 8.14
N PHE A 158 22.10 -8.03 7.33
CA PHE A 158 21.23 -9.19 7.30
C PHE A 158 22.01 -10.43 6.79
N PRO A 159 21.71 -11.64 7.29
CA PRO A 159 22.32 -12.87 6.80
C PRO A 159 21.83 -13.21 5.39
N ALA A 160 22.60 -14.00 4.63
CA ALA A 160 22.21 -14.44 3.29
C ALA A 160 20.88 -15.22 3.24
N SER A 161 20.48 -15.87 4.35
CA SER A 161 19.19 -16.52 4.51
C SER A 161 17.98 -15.57 4.43
N ALA A 162 18.18 -14.28 4.70
CA ALA A 162 17.13 -13.26 4.60
C ALA A 162 16.50 -13.24 3.19
N TYR A 163 17.29 -13.49 2.13
CA TYR A 163 16.82 -13.59 0.75
C TYR A 163 16.86 -15.01 0.15
N GLU A 164 17.03 -16.05 0.96
CA GLU A 164 16.97 -17.45 0.50
C GLU A 164 15.59 -17.82 -0.07
N GLY A 165 15.57 -18.72 -1.05
CA GLY A 165 14.33 -19.15 -1.73
C GLY A 165 13.72 -18.09 -2.66
N LEU A 166 14.45 -17.02 -2.99
CA LEU A 166 14.00 -15.99 -3.93
C LEU A 166 13.80 -16.57 -5.34
N THR A 167 12.55 -16.58 -5.81
CA THR A 167 12.15 -17.18 -7.10
C THR A 167 12.36 -16.25 -8.31
N ARG A 168 12.48 -14.94 -8.09
CA ARG A 168 12.72 -13.91 -9.11
C ARG A 168 13.62 -12.81 -8.56
N ARG A 169 14.67 -12.45 -9.29
CA ARG A 169 15.42 -11.19 -9.08
C ARG A 169 14.59 -10.01 -9.59
N ILE A 170 15.05 -8.79 -9.31
CA ILE A 170 14.56 -7.62 -10.03
C ILE A 170 15.24 -7.60 -11.42
N GLU A 171 14.49 -7.25 -12.45
CA GLU A 171 14.90 -7.20 -13.86
C GLU A 171 15.19 -5.74 -14.28
N GLY A 172 16.04 -5.56 -15.29
CA GLY A 172 16.36 -4.25 -15.88
C GLY A 172 17.85 -3.91 -15.76
N ASP A 173 18.16 -2.63 -15.92
CA ASP A 173 19.49 -2.08 -15.66
C ASP A 173 19.71 -1.95 -14.13
N PRO A 174 20.77 -2.56 -13.55
CA PRO A 174 21.10 -2.39 -12.13
C PRO A 174 21.22 -0.93 -11.69
N ALA A 175 21.66 -0.04 -12.59
CA ALA A 175 21.79 1.40 -12.31
C ALA A 175 20.46 2.06 -11.91
N ALA A 176 19.32 1.48 -12.31
CA ALA A 176 17.98 1.98 -11.96
C ALA A 176 17.63 1.82 -10.46
N LEU A 177 18.43 1.09 -9.68
CA LEU A 177 18.32 0.96 -8.22
C LEU A 177 19.52 1.48 -7.42
N THR A 178 20.62 1.86 -8.08
CA THR A 178 21.87 2.28 -7.41
C THR A 178 21.68 3.42 -6.41
N HIS A 179 20.92 4.46 -6.74
CA HIS A 179 20.68 5.57 -5.79
C HIS A 179 20.02 5.09 -4.50
N PHE A 180 19.01 4.22 -4.58
CA PHE A 180 18.37 3.65 -3.39
C PHE A 180 19.31 2.73 -2.61
N TYR A 181 20.15 1.95 -3.27
CA TYR A 181 21.12 1.08 -2.60
C TYR A 181 22.25 1.87 -1.92
N GLU A 182 22.73 2.98 -2.50
CA GLU A 182 23.62 3.91 -1.81
C GLU A 182 22.91 4.63 -0.65
N SER A 183 21.65 5.06 -0.81
CA SER A 183 20.84 5.60 0.28
C SER A 183 20.61 4.60 1.42
N LEU A 184 20.63 3.28 1.17
CA LEU A 184 20.64 2.24 2.20
C LEU A 184 22.03 2.04 2.83
N ARG A 185 23.10 2.05 2.02
CA ARG A 185 24.51 1.94 2.46
C ARG A 185 24.94 3.07 3.38
N ALA A 186 24.36 4.27 3.20
CA ALA A 186 24.61 5.43 4.03
C ALA A 186 23.93 5.40 5.42
N LEU A 187 23.06 4.42 5.70
CA LEU A 187 22.30 4.38 6.95
C LEU A 187 23.13 3.86 8.12
N THR A 188 22.96 4.49 9.28
CA THR A 188 23.65 4.11 10.52
C THR A 188 22.63 3.80 11.61
N PRO A 189 22.17 2.54 11.75
CA PRO A 189 21.10 2.17 12.67
C PRO A 189 21.34 2.66 14.11
N GLY A 190 20.27 3.15 14.75
CA GLY A 190 20.29 3.66 16.12
C GLY A 190 20.87 5.06 16.32
N HIS A 191 21.54 5.63 15.30
CA HIS A 191 22.17 6.95 15.36
C HIS A 191 21.36 7.98 14.56
N PRO A 192 21.41 9.30 14.89
CA PRO A 192 20.86 10.33 14.01
C PRO A 192 21.58 10.37 12.66
N GLY A 193 20.87 10.60 11.55
CA GLY A 193 21.54 10.62 10.24
C GLY A 193 20.63 10.58 9.00
N PRO A 194 21.16 10.13 7.84
CA PRO A 194 20.43 10.10 6.57
C PRO A 194 19.33 9.03 6.56
N LYS A 195 18.48 9.05 5.52
CA LYS A 195 17.33 8.16 5.38
C LYS A 195 17.19 7.65 3.96
N ALA A 196 16.64 6.44 3.83
CA ALA A 196 16.18 5.90 2.56
C ALA A 196 14.65 5.92 2.52
N ARG A 197 14.07 6.77 1.67
CA ARG A 197 12.63 6.99 1.57
C ARG A 197 12.03 6.25 0.39
N ILE A 198 11.11 5.33 0.66
CA ILE A 198 10.39 4.53 -0.34
C ILE A 198 8.96 5.07 -0.46
N LEU A 199 8.55 5.49 -1.66
CA LEU A 199 7.18 5.92 -1.94
C LEU A 199 6.48 4.93 -2.86
N VAL A 200 5.47 4.23 -2.32
CA VAL A 200 4.73 3.20 -3.06
C VAL A 200 3.42 3.75 -3.61
N TYR A 201 3.37 3.99 -4.92
CA TYR A 201 2.14 4.21 -5.69
C TYR A 201 1.46 2.87 -5.95
N GLY A 202 0.36 2.61 -5.24
CA GLY A 202 -0.38 1.35 -5.31
C GLY A 202 -1.88 1.55 -5.48
N THR A 203 -2.60 0.46 -5.70
CA THR A 203 -4.07 0.47 -5.81
C THR A 203 -4.73 -0.04 -4.52
N SER A 204 -5.87 -0.73 -4.62
CA SER A 204 -6.55 -1.40 -3.50
C SER A 204 -5.67 -2.45 -2.81
N MET A 205 -4.72 -3.03 -3.54
CA MET A 205 -3.77 -4.04 -3.02
C MET A 205 -2.93 -3.52 -1.84
N ASN A 206 -2.50 -2.25 -1.88
CA ASN A 206 -1.81 -1.60 -0.76
C ASN A 206 -2.73 -0.71 0.10
N GLY A 207 -4.04 -0.69 -0.16
CA GLY A 207 -4.99 0.15 0.59
C GLY A 207 -4.93 -0.07 2.11
N ALA A 208 -4.78 -1.32 2.53
CA ALA A 208 -4.74 -1.72 3.93
C ALA A 208 -3.34 -1.62 4.61
N ASP A 209 -2.36 -0.93 4.00
CA ASP A 209 -0.97 -0.78 4.48
C ASP A 209 -0.37 -2.14 4.92
N ARG A 210 -0.34 -3.10 3.99
CA ARG A 210 0.23 -4.44 4.21
C ARG A 210 1.63 -4.56 3.63
N LEU A 211 1.81 -4.22 2.36
CA LEU A 211 3.12 -4.22 1.72
C LEU A 211 3.99 -3.10 2.28
N THR A 212 3.45 -1.88 2.36
CA THR A 212 4.20 -0.75 2.92
C THR A 212 4.54 -0.92 4.40
N ARG A 213 3.67 -1.53 5.23
CA ARG A 213 4.05 -1.94 6.59
C ARG A 213 5.17 -2.99 6.60
N THR A 214 5.06 -4.04 5.80
CA THR A 214 6.07 -5.12 5.79
C THR A 214 7.44 -4.54 5.43
N LEU A 215 7.54 -3.73 4.37
CA LEU A 215 8.78 -3.02 4.03
C LEU A 215 9.25 -2.11 5.18
N ARG A 216 8.35 -1.34 5.82
CA ARG A 216 8.66 -0.44 6.95
C ARG A 216 9.18 -1.18 8.19
N HIS A 217 8.75 -2.42 8.41
CA HIS A 217 9.10 -3.22 9.59
C HIS A 217 10.41 -3.99 9.35
N GLU A 218 10.49 -4.69 8.22
CA GLU A 218 11.58 -5.60 7.88
C GLU A 218 12.84 -4.84 7.44
N LEU A 219 12.72 -3.89 6.49
CA LEU A 219 13.89 -3.06 6.12
C LEU A 219 14.34 -2.20 7.30
N GLY A 220 13.40 -1.73 8.12
CA GLY A 220 13.75 -0.95 9.31
C GLY A 220 14.39 -1.77 10.44
N ALA A 221 14.23 -3.10 10.44
CA ALA A 221 14.93 -3.98 11.39
C ALA A 221 16.42 -4.10 11.06
N TYR A 222 16.76 -4.16 9.76
CA TYR A 222 18.15 -4.23 9.28
C TYR A 222 18.82 -2.85 9.20
N PHE A 223 18.09 -1.84 8.71
CA PHE A 223 18.64 -0.52 8.36
C PHE A 223 18.23 0.63 9.30
N GLY A 224 17.45 0.36 10.36
CA GLY A 224 16.93 1.36 11.29
C GLY A 224 15.60 1.99 10.87
N TYR A 225 14.88 2.57 11.83
CA TYR A 225 13.54 3.14 11.64
C TYR A 225 13.58 4.67 11.53
N GLY A 226 13.73 5.20 10.30
CA GLY A 226 13.83 6.65 10.08
C GLY A 226 12.53 7.45 10.29
N GLY A 227 11.44 6.76 10.61
CA GLY A 227 10.10 7.32 10.76
C GLY A 227 8.99 6.42 10.26
N LYS A 228 7.79 6.99 10.18
CA LYS A 228 6.56 6.31 9.75
C LYS A 228 6.22 6.62 8.29
N GLY A 229 6.44 7.88 7.89
CA GLY A 229 6.19 8.37 6.54
C GLY A 229 4.93 9.24 6.44
N PHE A 230 4.49 9.45 5.20
CA PHE A 230 3.36 10.30 4.84
C PHE A 230 2.01 9.64 5.12
N VAL A 231 1.14 10.35 5.84
CA VAL A 231 -0.26 10.02 6.07
C VAL A 231 -1.14 11.11 5.43
N PRO A 232 -2.14 10.77 4.58
CA PRO A 232 -3.07 11.76 4.03
C PRO A 232 -3.85 12.48 5.14
N MET A 233 -4.26 13.73 4.92
CA MET A 233 -4.98 14.49 5.96
C MET A 233 -6.29 13.78 6.37
N ALA A 234 -7.07 13.31 5.38
CA ALA A 234 -8.27 12.49 5.57
C ALA A 234 -8.20 11.25 4.67
N ARG A 235 -8.88 10.15 5.00
CA ARG A 235 -8.92 8.97 4.13
C ARG A 235 -9.68 9.29 2.85
N GLY A 236 -9.01 9.12 1.71
CA GLY A 236 -9.66 9.17 0.40
C GLY A 236 -10.62 7.99 0.17
N TRP A 237 -10.38 6.86 0.84
CA TRP A 237 -11.14 5.62 0.65
C TRP A 237 -11.36 4.85 1.96
N GLN A 238 -12.51 4.17 2.06
CA GLN A 238 -12.93 3.38 3.22
C GLN A 238 -11.89 2.34 3.70
N SER A 239 -11.12 1.76 2.79
CA SER A 239 -10.07 0.76 3.10
C SER A 239 -8.68 1.34 3.33
N GLN A 240 -8.46 2.65 3.13
CA GLN A 240 -7.14 3.29 3.29
C GLN A 240 -6.70 3.29 4.76
N ARG A 241 -5.53 2.73 5.06
CA ARG A 241 -4.96 2.63 6.42
C ARG A 241 -3.51 3.08 6.44
N HIS A 242 -3.00 3.29 7.64
CA HIS A 242 -1.59 3.26 7.98
C HIS A 242 -1.50 2.47 9.28
N LYS A 243 -0.98 1.24 9.26
CA LYS A 243 -1.08 0.29 10.39
C LYS A 243 -0.24 0.70 11.61
N ASP A 244 0.75 1.58 11.41
CA ASP A 244 1.67 2.03 12.47
C ASP A 244 1.45 3.49 12.90
N VAL A 245 0.34 4.10 12.50
CA VAL A 245 -0.14 5.42 12.94
C VAL A 245 -1.57 5.31 13.44
N ARG A 246 -1.81 5.83 14.64
CA ARG A 246 -3.14 6.00 15.23
C ARG A 246 -3.82 7.20 14.58
N TRP A 247 -4.36 6.98 13.38
CA TRP A 247 -4.94 8.00 12.50
C TRP A 247 -6.47 8.08 12.58
N THR A 248 -6.98 9.20 13.08
CA THR A 248 -8.41 9.57 13.04
C THR A 248 -8.61 10.82 12.19
N HIS A 249 -9.79 10.96 11.57
CA HIS A 249 -10.17 12.18 10.87
C HIS A 249 -11.70 12.32 10.80
N GLU A 250 -12.20 13.55 10.75
CA GLU A 250 -13.63 13.85 10.63
C GLU A 250 -13.88 15.23 9.99
N ARG A 251 -15.12 15.44 9.53
CA ARG A 251 -15.69 16.68 8.94
C ARG A 251 -15.01 17.22 7.64
N TRP A 252 -13.77 16.84 7.32
CA TRP A 252 -13.07 17.21 6.08
C TRP A 252 -13.84 16.82 4.80
N ARG A 253 -14.04 17.80 3.91
CA ARG A 253 -14.46 17.58 2.53
C ARG A 253 -13.27 17.01 1.76
N THR A 254 -13.35 15.74 1.37
CA THR A 254 -12.22 15.01 0.78
C THR A 254 -12.41 14.82 -0.72
N ASN A 255 -11.46 15.32 -1.51
CA ASN A 255 -11.38 15.12 -2.96
C ASN A 255 -10.28 14.09 -3.28
N VAL A 256 -10.55 13.13 -4.17
CA VAL A 256 -9.58 12.10 -4.58
C VAL A 256 -9.36 12.10 -6.09
N VAL A 257 -8.13 11.78 -6.50
CA VAL A 257 -7.68 11.79 -7.91
C VAL A 257 -8.47 10.80 -8.78
N ASN A 258 -8.91 9.67 -8.21
CA ASN A 258 -9.76 8.68 -8.89
C ASN A 258 -11.11 9.25 -9.37
N ARG A 259 -11.61 10.32 -8.75
CA ARG A 259 -12.87 10.97 -9.19
C ARG A 259 -12.66 12.15 -10.15
N GLY A 260 -11.45 12.71 -10.27
CA GLY A 260 -11.16 13.81 -11.21
C GLY A 260 -11.89 15.12 -10.95
N LEU A 261 -12.44 15.32 -9.73
CA LEU A 261 -13.29 16.47 -9.38
C LEU A 261 -12.52 17.78 -9.13
N ILE A 262 -11.20 17.81 -9.34
CA ILE A 262 -10.33 18.97 -9.17
C ILE A 262 -9.70 19.26 -10.53
N LEU A 263 -10.24 20.25 -11.24
CA LEU A 263 -9.84 20.57 -12.62
C LEU A 263 -8.36 20.95 -12.75
N ASN A 264 -7.75 21.52 -11.70
CA ASN A 264 -6.34 21.91 -11.69
C ASN A 264 -5.39 20.80 -11.23
N GLY A 265 -5.84 19.54 -11.10
CA GLY A 265 -4.98 18.38 -10.80
C GLY A 265 -4.25 18.40 -9.44
N ARG A 266 -4.45 19.42 -8.58
CA ARG A 266 -3.67 19.60 -7.35
C ARG A 266 -4.17 18.71 -6.20
N TYR A 267 -3.70 17.46 -6.19
CA TYR A 267 -3.87 16.46 -5.13
C TYR A 267 -2.52 16.13 -4.49
N GLY A 268 -2.48 16.00 -3.16
CA GLY A 268 -1.26 15.65 -2.43
C GLY A 268 -0.76 14.25 -2.77
N LEU A 269 0.51 13.96 -2.47
CA LEU A 269 1.26 12.72 -2.79
C LEU A 269 0.42 11.44 -2.93
N ALA A 270 -0.44 11.14 -1.94
CA ALA A 270 -1.28 9.94 -1.90
C ALA A 270 -2.61 10.03 -2.68
N GLY A 271 -2.74 10.98 -3.61
CA GLY A 271 -3.93 11.20 -4.45
C GLY A 271 -5.16 11.77 -3.73
N VAL A 272 -4.93 12.44 -2.59
CA VAL A 272 -5.98 12.99 -1.72
C VAL A 272 -5.76 14.49 -1.49
N LEU A 273 -6.86 15.23 -1.40
CA LEU A 273 -6.93 16.62 -0.96
C LEU A 273 -8.03 16.74 0.09
N ALA A 274 -7.69 17.20 1.29
CA ALA A 274 -8.67 17.60 2.30
C ALA A 274 -8.94 19.12 2.21
N ARG A 275 -10.21 19.49 2.35
CA ARG A 275 -10.69 20.88 2.40
C ARG A 275 -11.66 21.02 3.57
N ASN A 276 -11.69 22.18 4.21
CA ASN A 276 -12.63 22.42 5.31
C ASN A 276 -14.10 22.41 4.81
N GLY A 277 -15.00 21.91 5.65
CA GLY A 277 -16.44 22.10 5.50
C GLY A 277 -16.95 23.31 6.30
N ALA A 278 -18.25 23.58 6.22
CA ALA A 278 -18.89 24.59 7.06
C ALA A 278 -18.84 24.26 8.57
N THR A 279 -18.64 22.99 8.92
CA THR A 279 -18.41 22.49 10.28
C THR A 279 -16.92 22.29 10.58
N GLY A 280 -16.03 22.89 9.80
CA GLY A 280 -14.58 22.71 9.90
C GLY A 280 -14.10 21.36 9.36
N GLY A 281 -13.08 20.81 10.01
CA GLY A 281 -12.39 19.57 9.66
C GLY A 281 -11.32 19.31 10.71
N GLU A 282 -11.09 18.06 11.09
CA GLU A 282 -10.18 17.71 12.19
C GLU A 282 -9.55 16.33 12.01
N SER A 283 -8.33 16.14 12.47
CA SER A 283 -7.58 14.87 12.40
C SER A 283 -6.53 14.77 13.49
N GLU A 284 -6.25 13.54 13.94
CA GLU A 284 -5.15 13.24 14.86
C GLU A 284 -4.24 12.17 14.26
N PHE A 285 -2.94 12.41 14.35
CA PHE A 285 -1.86 11.57 13.84
C PHE A 285 -0.97 11.16 15.01
N GLY A 286 -1.37 10.09 15.70
CA GLY A 286 -0.62 9.56 16.84
C GLY A 286 0.36 8.45 16.47
N THR A 287 1.46 8.33 17.21
CA THR A 287 2.15 7.05 17.32
C THR A 287 1.17 5.97 17.81
N VAL A 288 1.37 4.72 17.37
CA VAL A 288 0.64 3.58 17.95
C VAL A 288 1.11 3.36 19.38
N ARG A 289 0.16 3.24 20.32
CA ARG A 289 0.46 2.93 21.73
C ARG A 289 1.13 1.56 21.83
N ASP A 290 0.61 0.59 21.08
CA ASP A 290 1.03 -0.80 21.08
C ASP A 290 1.45 -1.26 19.68
N GLY A 291 2.53 -2.04 19.63
CA GLY A 291 3.19 -2.52 18.41
C GLY A 291 4.64 -2.92 18.70
N PRO A 292 5.29 -3.75 17.86
CA PRO A 292 6.64 -4.25 18.16
C PRO A 292 7.72 -3.18 17.98
N VAL A 293 7.66 -2.41 16.88
CA VAL A 293 8.75 -1.52 16.44
C VAL A 293 8.26 -0.11 16.10
N ASN A 294 9.19 0.82 15.85
CA ASN A 294 8.91 2.15 15.29
C ASN A 294 7.80 2.89 16.08
N ARG A 295 7.99 3.08 17.39
CA ARG A 295 6.97 3.67 18.30
C ARG A 295 7.20 5.15 18.62
N ARG A 296 8.29 5.74 18.11
CA ARG A 296 8.70 7.12 18.37
C ARG A 296 8.74 7.97 17.10
N VAL A 297 8.73 9.28 17.30
CA VAL A 297 8.96 10.36 16.31
C VAL A 297 9.57 11.54 17.05
N ASN A 298 10.25 12.43 16.33
CA ASN A 298 10.62 13.76 16.84
C ASN A 298 10.21 14.90 15.90
N ARG A 299 9.73 14.58 14.69
CA ARG A 299 9.36 15.55 13.66
C ARG A 299 8.01 15.23 13.04
N PHE A 300 7.14 16.23 13.01
CA PHE A 300 5.97 16.24 12.13
C PHE A 300 6.15 17.27 11.03
N GLU A 301 5.62 16.98 9.84
CA GLU A 301 5.60 17.94 8.73
C GLU A 301 4.19 18.02 8.15
N LEU A 302 3.54 19.18 8.22
CA LEU A 302 2.23 19.42 7.63
C LEU A 302 2.38 19.90 6.17
N TYR A 303 1.88 19.10 5.22
CA TYR A 303 1.90 19.41 3.79
C TYR A 303 0.58 20.09 3.39
N TYR A 304 0.67 21.29 2.82
CA TYR A 304 -0.48 22.11 2.44
C TYR A 304 -0.22 22.97 1.19
N GLN A 305 -1.30 23.56 0.65
CA GLN A 305 -1.22 24.54 -0.41
C GLN A 305 -1.31 25.97 0.17
N GLU A 306 -0.29 26.78 -0.05
CA GLU A 306 -0.35 28.23 0.08
C GLU A 306 -1.09 28.80 -1.14
N GLN A 307 -1.95 29.81 -0.94
CA GLN A 307 -2.74 30.45 -2.01
C GLN A 307 -3.32 31.79 -1.54
N PRO A 308 -3.68 32.71 -2.46
CA PRO A 308 -4.45 33.90 -2.10
C PRO A 308 -5.83 33.51 -1.55
N GLU A 309 -6.31 34.29 -0.58
CA GLU A 309 -7.52 33.98 0.21
C GLU A 309 -7.42 32.62 0.91
N GLY A 310 -6.23 32.30 1.42
CA GLY A 310 -5.97 31.07 2.16
C GLY A 310 -6.76 30.96 3.46
N GLY A 311 -6.81 29.74 4.01
CA GLY A 311 -7.38 29.48 5.32
C GLY A 311 -6.36 29.50 6.46
N GLU A 312 -6.86 29.37 7.69
CA GLU A 312 -6.03 29.15 8.87
C GLU A 312 -6.18 27.72 9.38
N VAL A 313 -5.07 27.07 9.69
CA VAL A 313 -5.00 25.77 10.37
C VAL A 313 -4.63 26.00 11.82
N ALA A 314 -5.34 25.35 12.74
CA ALA A 314 -4.91 25.24 14.13
C ALA A 314 -4.33 23.83 14.37
N TYR A 315 -3.15 23.73 14.97
CA TYR A 315 -2.50 22.46 15.29
C TYR A 315 -1.97 22.42 16.72
N SER A 316 -1.89 21.24 17.33
CA SER A 316 -1.30 21.02 18.66
C SER A 316 -0.65 19.64 18.74
N VAL A 317 0.35 19.48 19.60
CA VAL A 317 0.94 18.18 19.91
C VAL A 317 0.57 17.79 21.34
N ASP A 318 0.10 16.55 21.51
CA ASP A 318 -0.30 15.92 22.78
C ASP A 318 -1.33 16.73 23.60
N GLU A 319 -0.89 17.43 24.64
CA GLU A 319 -1.70 18.30 25.50
C GLU A 319 -1.25 19.77 25.43
N GLY A 320 -0.33 20.09 24.51
CA GLY A 320 0.14 21.44 24.26
C GLY A 320 -0.93 22.37 23.66
N PRO A 321 -0.74 23.70 23.78
CA PRO A 321 -1.68 24.68 23.24
C PRO A 321 -1.79 24.58 21.71
N PHE A 322 -2.95 24.97 21.18
CA PHE A 322 -3.14 25.10 19.74
C PHE A 322 -2.37 26.33 19.21
N GLN A 323 -1.51 26.09 18.22
CA GLN A 323 -0.81 27.10 17.42
C GLN A 323 -1.56 27.32 16.11
N ALA A 324 -1.49 28.53 15.56
CA ALA A 324 -2.08 28.88 14.27
C ALA A 324 -1.03 28.83 13.14
N LEU A 325 -1.48 28.46 11.94
CA LEU A 325 -0.70 28.49 10.70
C LEU A 325 -1.59 29.07 9.59
N SER A 326 -1.20 30.22 9.04
CA SER A 326 -1.83 30.76 7.85
C SER A 326 -1.44 29.95 6.61
N THR A 327 -2.40 29.76 5.71
CA THR A 327 -2.18 29.23 4.35
C THR A 327 -2.41 30.30 3.28
N ASP A 328 -2.62 31.56 3.70
CA ASP A 328 -2.69 32.70 2.79
C ASP A 328 -1.31 33.10 2.27
N GLY A 329 -1.24 33.50 1.00
CA GLY A 329 0.00 33.95 0.38
C GLY A 329 -0.20 34.43 -1.07
N PRO A 330 0.78 35.14 -1.65
CA PRO A 330 0.58 35.88 -2.91
C PRO A 330 0.46 35.00 -4.17
N ALA A 331 0.68 33.69 -4.08
CA ALA A 331 0.63 32.77 -5.21
C ALA A 331 0.26 31.36 -4.77
N VAL A 332 -0.32 30.56 -5.69
CA VAL A 332 -0.55 29.13 -5.46
C VAL A 332 0.77 28.38 -5.43
N ARG A 333 1.14 27.83 -4.27
CA ARG A 333 2.39 27.10 -4.04
C ARG A 333 2.17 25.95 -3.07
N ASP A 334 3.06 24.96 -3.11
CA ASP A 334 3.09 23.94 -2.06
C ASP A 334 3.98 24.39 -0.90
N ARG A 335 3.64 23.92 0.29
CA ARG A 335 4.35 24.21 1.53
C ARG A 335 4.40 22.99 2.43
N VAL A 336 5.45 22.98 3.24
CA VAL A 336 5.68 22.05 4.34
C VAL A 336 5.96 22.89 5.58
N HIS A 337 5.14 22.73 6.61
CA HIS A 337 5.39 23.34 7.93
C HIS A 337 5.93 22.26 8.88
N ALA A 338 7.19 22.40 9.28
CA ALA A 338 7.86 21.48 10.19
C ALA A 338 7.55 21.82 11.65
N ILE A 339 7.38 20.78 12.47
CA ILE A 339 7.05 20.85 13.89
C ILE A 339 7.96 19.85 14.60
N GLU A 340 9.04 20.36 15.19
CA GLU A 340 10.00 19.56 15.97
C GLU A 340 9.51 19.39 17.41
N VAL A 341 9.71 18.20 17.96
CA VAL A 341 9.36 17.76 19.32
C VAL A 341 10.46 16.82 19.86
N PRO A 342 10.49 16.47 21.16
CA PRO A 342 11.42 15.46 21.67
C PRO A 342 11.22 14.07 21.02
N GLU A 343 12.23 13.19 21.11
CA GLU A 343 12.18 11.84 20.51
C GLU A 343 11.31 10.87 21.33
N GLY A 344 10.01 10.80 20.99
CA GLY A 344 9.01 10.15 21.83
C GLY A 344 7.70 9.71 21.15
N PRO A 345 6.77 9.14 21.92
CA PRO A 345 5.45 8.76 21.46
C PRO A 345 4.50 9.97 21.46
N HIS A 346 4.39 10.65 20.31
CA HIS A 346 3.63 11.90 20.17
C HIS A 346 2.37 11.77 19.29
N ALA A 347 1.44 12.72 19.45
CA ALA A 347 0.23 12.85 18.63
C ALA A 347 -0.03 14.30 18.19
N LEU A 348 0.06 14.54 16.89
CA LEU A 348 -0.32 15.82 16.28
C LEU A 348 -1.83 15.86 16.02
N ARG A 349 -2.53 16.85 16.57
CA ARG A 349 -3.88 17.26 16.14
C ARG A 349 -3.78 18.38 15.11
N VAL A 350 -4.60 18.29 14.07
CA VAL A 350 -4.72 19.31 13.02
C VAL A 350 -6.19 19.57 12.74
N ARG A 351 -6.63 20.83 12.86
CA ARG A 351 -8.02 21.23 12.61
C ARG A 351 -8.13 22.53 11.83
N ALA A 352 -9.24 22.71 11.13
CA ALA A 352 -9.56 23.95 10.44
C ALA A 352 -9.91 25.06 11.44
N ALA A 353 -9.28 26.23 11.30
CA ALA A 353 -9.63 27.45 12.03
C ALA A 353 -10.40 28.46 11.15
N GLY A 354 -10.16 28.54 9.85
CA GLY A 354 -10.93 29.41 8.96
C GLY A 354 -10.56 29.35 7.47
N GLY A 355 -11.22 30.21 6.67
CA GLY A 355 -10.92 30.48 5.24
C GLY A 355 -10.99 29.27 4.30
N ASN A 356 -10.19 29.26 3.23
CA ASN A 356 -10.18 28.24 2.18
C ASN A 356 -8.97 27.30 2.34
N LEU A 357 -9.12 26.20 3.08
CA LEU A 357 -8.04 25.25 3.31
C LEU A 357 -7.90 24.21 2.19
N ARG A 358 -6.65 23.87 1.90
CA ARG A 358 -6.23 22.80 0.99
C ARG A 358 -5.05 22.05 1.61
N LEU A 359 -5.35 20.98 2.34
CA LEU A 359 -4.38 20.19 3.10
C LEU A 359 -4.14 18.84 2.41
N TYR A 360 -2.88 18.43 2.36
CA TYR A 360 -2.44 17.21 1.67
C TYR A 360 -2.27 16.06 2.66
N GLY A 361 -1.48 16.27 3.73
CA GLY A 361 -1.20 15.25 4.73
C GLY A 361 -0.15 15.67 5.73
N VAL A 362 0.31 14.70 6.52
CA VAL A 362 1.33 14.86 7.55
C VAL A 362 2.39 13.77 7.36
N VAL A 363 3.67 14.14 7.32
CA VAL A 363 4.77 13.18 7.51
C VAL A 363 5.06 13.08 9.01
N MET A 364 5.31 11.85 9.47
CA MET A 364 5.75 11.54 10.83
C MET A 364 7.13 10.86 10.77
N GLU A 365 8.18 11.52 11.27
CA GLU A 365 9.58 11.08 11.17
C GLU A 365 10.37 11.26 12.49
N SER A 366 11.55 10.62 12.58
CA SER A 366 12.53 10.73 13.68
C SER A 366 13.87 11.26 13.12
N GLU A 367 14.75 11.90 13.87
CA GLU A 367 16.13 12.18 13.41
C GLU A 367 16.98 10.92 13.25
N GLN A 368 16.55 9.78 13.80
CA GLN A 368 17.23 8.50 13.61
C GLN A 368 17.40 8.18 12.12
N SER A 369 18.60 7.73 11.78
CA SER A 369 18.91 7.20 10.46
C SER A 369 18.13 5.91 10.23
N GLY A 370 17.58 5.77 9.03
CA GLY A 370 16.86 4.56 8.66
C GLY A 370 15.88 4.68 7.51
N VAL A 371 15.09 3.64 7.33
CA VAL A 371 14.13 3.51 6.24
C VAL A 371 12.79 4.15 6.61
N VAL A 372 12.16 4.83 5.64
CA VAL A 372 10.80 5.38 5.73
C VAL A 372 9.99 4.88 4.53
N VAL A 373 8.73 4.48 4.76
CA VAL A 373 7.89 3.90 3.69
C VAL A 373 6.51 4.56 3.64
N ASP A 374 6.30 5.35 2.59
CA ASP A 374 5.09 6.11 2.32
C ASP A 374 4.09 5.29 1.46
N ALA A 375 2.79 5.42 1.74
CA ALA A 375 1.73 4.63 1.11
C ALA A 375 0.76 5.49 0.26
N ALA A 376 1.09 5.70 -1.02
CA ALA A 376 0.21 6.35 -2.00
C ALA A 376 -0.81 5.36 -2.59
N SER A 377 -1.69 4.83 -1.74
CA SER A 377 -2.65 3.78 -2.08
C SER A 377 -3.94 4.33 -2.71
N LEU A 378 -3.93 4.49 -4.04
CA LEU A 378 -5.02 4.98 -4.88
C LEU A 378 -6.11 3.90 -5.09
N VAL A 379 -6.88 3.59 -4.04
CA VAL A 379 -7.80 2.43 -4.01
C VAL A 379 -8.80 2.43 -5.18
N GLY A 380 -8.79 1.36 -5.97
CA GLY A 380 -9.64 1.20 -7.15
C GLY A 380 -9.22 2.01 -8.38
N ALA A 381 -7.99 2.51 -8.43
CA ALA A 381 -7.49 3.25 -9.59
C ALA A 381 -7.13 2.34 -10.78
N TYR A 382 -7.36 2.87 -11.97
CA TYR A 382 -6.70 2.46 -13.22
C TYR A 382 -5.41 3.26 -13.38
N THR A 383 -4.43 2.75 -14.11
CA THR A 383 -3.09 3.35 -14.26
C THR A 383 -3.15 4.79 -14.76
N ARG A 384 -4.06 5.09 -15.72
CA ARG A 384 -4.37 6.43 -16.24
C ARG A 384 -4.74 7.49 -15.19
N VAL A 385 -4.96 7.12 -13.93
CA VAL A 385 -5.20 8.09 -12.86
C VAL A 385 -3.97 8.95 -12.55
N LEU A 386 -2.76 8.43 -12.77
CA LEU A 386 -1.52 9.16 -12.48
C LEU A 386 -1.38 10.39 -13.38
N LEU A 387 -1.92 10.34 -14.61
CA LEU A 387 -1.97 11.48 -15.53
C LEU A 387 -3.01 12.55 -15.17
N ARG A 388 -3.71 12.42 -14.03
CA ARG A 388 -4.64 13.43 -13.49
C ARG A 388 -4.04 14.28 -12.36
N PHE A 389 -2.85 13.93 -11.89
CA PHE A 389 -2.07 14.89 -11.12
C PHE A 389 -1.57 15.99 -12.09
N ASP A 390 -1.60 17.24 -11.64
CA ASP A 390 -0.91 18.32 -12.35
C ASP A 390 0.60 18.04 -12.34
N GLU A 391 1.26 18.15 -13.50
CA GLU A 391 2.64 17.67 -13.67
C GLU A 391 3.63 18.50 -12.85
N ALA A 392 3.47 19.82 -12.82
CA ALA A 392 4.30 20.73 -12.03
C ALA A 392 4.07 20.56 -10.52
N HIS A 393 2.81 20.43 -10.09
CA HIS A 393 2.47 20.14 -8.70
C HIS A 393 3.01 18.78 -8.24
N TRP A 394 2.87 17.72 -9.03
CA TRP A 394 3.34 16.39 -8.63
C TRP A 394 4.86 16.35 -8.54
N ALA A 395 5.55 16.98 -9.50
CA ALA A 395 6.99 17.16 -9.44
C ALA A 395 7.42 17.91 -8.17
N GLU A 396 6.74 19.01 -7.81
CA GLU A 396 7.03 19.77 -6.59
C GLU A 396 6.75 18.97 -5.31
N GLN A 397 5.63 18.23 -5.24
CA GLN A 397 5.32 17.32 -4.12
C GLN A 397 6.44 16.28 -3.91
N LEU A 398 6.97 15.70 -4.99
CA LEU A 398 8.05 14.72 -4.94
C LEU A 398 9.41 15.35 -4.61
N ARG A 399 9.70 16.55 -5.14
CA ARG A 399 10.89 17.34 -4.82
C ARG A 399 10.94 17.75 -3.34
N LEU A 400 9.79 18.10 -2.76
CA LEU A 400 9.64 18.39 -1.33
C LEU A 400 9.77 17.14 -0.47
N ARG A 401 9.23 15.99 -0.92
CA ARG A 401 9.25 14.74 -0.14
C ARG A 401 10.61 14.03 -0.15
N GLN A 402 11.38 14.19 -1.22
CA GLN A 402 12.68 13.55 -1.45
C GLN A 402 12.65 12.01 -1.26
N PRO A 403 11.86 11.27 -2.07
CA PRO A 403 11.99 9.82 -2.14
C PRO A 403 13.34 9.43 -2.76
N ASP A 404 13.85 8.26 -2.39
CA ASP A 404 15.03 7.62 -2.96
C ASP A 404 14.63 6.44 -3.86
N LEU A 405 13.46 5.83 -3.58
CA LEU A 405 12.84 4.79 -4.41
C LEU A 405 11.36 5.09 -4.67
N LEU A 406 10.98 5.22 -5.94
CA LEU A 406 9.61 5.25 -6.40
C LEU A 406 9.16 3.84 -6.82
N VAL A 407 8.14 3.28 -6.16
CA VAL A 407 7.60 1.95 -6.48
C VAL A 407 6.19 2.07 -7.06
N PHE A 408 5.95 1.48 -8.23
CA PHE A 408 4.65 1.50 -8.91
C PHE A 408 4.04 0.10 -8.96
N TRP A 409 2.99 -0.12 -8.16
CA TRP A 409 2.17 -1.34 -8.17
C TRP A 409 0.74 -1.04 -8.67
N MET A 410 0.70 -0.56 -9.91
CA MET A 410 -0.51 -0.18 -10.65
C MET A 410 -0.91 -1.30 -11.63
N GLY A 411 -1.65 -1.01 -12.72
CA GLY A 411 -2.10 -2.00 -13.71
C GLY A 411 -3.23 -2.93 -13.26
N GLY A 412 -3.41 -3.15 -11.96
CA GLY A 412 -4.26 -4.21 -11.43
C GLY A 412 -5.73 -4.13 -11.85
N ASN A 413 -6.29 -2.92 -12.03
CA ASN A 413 -7.66 -2.75 -12.51
C ASN A 413 -7.73 -2.70 -14.05
N ASP A 414 -6.67 -2.22 -14.71
CA ASP A 414 -6.51 -2.26 -16.16
C ASP A 414 -6.48 -3.72 -16.70
N ALA A 415 -5.96 -4.66 -15.89
CA ALA A 415 -6.00 -6.12 -16.14
C ALA A 415 -7.38 -6.79 -15.86
N GLY A 416 -8.44 -6.04 -15.59
CA GLY A 416 -9.75 -6.57 -15.21
C GLY A 416 -10.53 -7.24 -16.37
N VAL A 417 -11.54 -8.05 -16.01
CA VAL A 417 -12.48 -8.68 -16.97
C VAL A 417 -13.22 -7.61 -17.79
N ASN A 418 -13.71 -6.57 -17.11
CA ASN A 418 -14.56 -5.52 -17.70
C ASN A 418 -13.76 -4.35 -18.29
N ALA A 419 -12.46 -4.52 -18.52
CA ALA A 419 -11.66 -3.53 -19.25
C ALA A 419 -11.72 -3.83 -20.75
N ASP A 420 -11.79 -2.79 -21.57
CA ASP A 420 -11.26 -2.83 -22.92
C ASP A 420 -9.86 -2.23 -22.87
N LEU A 421 -8.86 -3.06 -23.19
CA LEU A 421 -7.45 -2.71 -23.04
C LEU A 421 -6.77 -2.62 -24.40
N ASP A 422 -6.60 -1.39 -24.87
CA ASP A 422 -5.57 -1.04 -25.84
C ASP A 422 -4.21 -1.16 -25.12
N VAL A 423 -3.43 -2.18 -25.50
CA VAL A 423 -2.15 -2.52 -24.86
C VAL A 423 -1.06 -1.47 -25.17
N PRO A 424 -0.87 -1.03 -26.44
CA PRO A 424 -0.02 0.13 -26.75
C PRO A 424 -0.39 1.41 -25.97
N ALA A 425 -1.67 1.79 -25.92
CA ALA A 425 -2.09 2.99 -25.20
C ALA A 425 -1.90 2.84 -23.68
N PHE A 426 -2.04 1.63 -23.13
CA PHE A 426 -1.71 1.33 -21.74
C PHE A 426 -0.20 1.47 -21.46
N GLN A 427 0.67 0.93 -22.33
CA GLN A 427 2.13 1.12 -22.21
C GLN A 427 2.50 2.60 -22.22
N ALA A 428 2.05 3.36 -23.23
CA ALA A 428 2.33 4.80 -23.33
C ALA A 428 1.80 5.60 -22.12
N THR A 429 0.62 5.23 -21.61
CA THR A 429 0.06 5.81 -20.37
C THR A 429 0.96 5.54 -19.16
N TYR A 430 1.54 4.34 -19.07
CA TYR A 430 2.42 3.94 -17.97
C TYR A 430 3.78 4.65 -18.07
N VAL A 431 4.39 4.70 -19.26
CA VAL A 431 5.66 5.42 -19.54
C VAL A 431 5.55 6.90 -19.16
N GLU A 432 4.50 7.58 -19.64
CA GLU A 432 4.28 8.99 -19.32
C GLU A 432 4.05 9.22 -17.81
N ALA A 433 3.35 8.30 -17.12
CA ALA A 433 3.17 8.37 -15.68
C ALA A 433 4.49 8.21 -14.90
N LEU A 434 5.38 7.31 -15.35
CA LEU A 434 6.72 7.13 -14.78
C LEU A 434 7.59 8.37 -15.03
N ARG A 435 7.59 8.90 -16.27
CA ARG A 435 8.33 10.12 -16.63
C ARG A 435 7.93 11.31 -15.74
N ARG A 436 6.63 11.54 -15.57
CA ARG A 436 6.10 12.64 -14.74
C ARG A 436 6.50 12.52 -13.27
N ALA A 437 6.46 11.31 -12.71
CA ALA A 437 6.90 11.09 -11.33
C ALA A 437 8.40 11.36 -11.19
N ARG A 438 9.23 10.77 -12.06
CA ARG A 438 10.69 10.94 -12.02
C ARG A 438 11.11 12.39 -12.27
N ALA A 439 10.34 13.20 -13.00
CA ALA A 439 10.65 14.61 -13.22
C ALA A 439 10.75 15.45 -11.91
N GLY A 440 10.08 15.06 -10.83
CA GLY A 440 10.21 15.71 -9.52
C GLY A 440 11.43 15.32 -8.69
N ARG A 441 12.06 14.19 -9.04
CA ARG A 441 13.20 13.59 -8.34
C ARG A 441 13.98 12.67 -9.31
N PRO A 442 14.71 13.22 -10.30
CA PRO A 442 15.30 12.41 -11.38
C PRO A 442 16.32 11.38 -10.90
N GLU A 443 16.97 11.65 -9.77
CA GLU A 443 17.93 10.77 -9.10
C GLU A 443 17.28 9.60 -8.36
N ALA A 444 15.97 9.66 -8.05
CA ALA A 444 15.30 8.55 -7.39
C ALA A 444 15.33 7.31 -8.28
N SER A 445 15.71 6.20 -7.65
CA SER A 445 15.54 4.86 -8.21
C SER A 445 14.07 4.59 -8.49
N CYS A 446 13.81 3.77 -9.50
CA CYS A 446 12.45 3.53 -9.98
C CYS A 446 12.20 2.03 -10.16
N LEU A 447 11.11 1.53 -9.57
CA LEU A 447 10.73 0.12 -9.62
C LEU A 447 9.25 -0.03 -10.02
N VAL A 448 9.00 -0.76 -11.10
CA VAL A 448 7.66 -1.19 -11.50
C VAL A 448 7.41 -2.61 -11.01
N MET A 449 6.41 -2.80 -10.16
CA MET A 449 5.89 -4.12 -9.83
C MET A 449 4.82 -4.52 -10.85
N SER A 450 4.93 -5.72 -11.41
CA SER A 450 3.86 -6.25 -12.25
C SER A 450 2.55 -6.43 -11.47
N VAL A 451 1.43 -6.45 -12.18
CA VAL A 451 0.18 -7.02 -11.66
C VAL A 451 0.39 -8.46 -11.17
N LEU A 452 -0.52 -8.95 -10.34
CA LEU A 452 -0.62 -10.38 -10.03
C LEU A 452 -1.50 -11.09 -11.08
N ASP A 453 -1.51 -12.42 -11.00
CA ASP A 453 -2.60 -13.23 -11.57
C ASP A 453 -3.97 -12.73 -11.06
N LYS A 454 -4.99 -12.84 -11.91
CA LYS A 454 -6.38 -12.56 -11.57
C LYS A 454 -7.26 -13.68 -12.08
N GLY A 455 -8.10 -14.21 -11.20
CA GLY A 455 -9.01 -15.30 -11.54
C GLY A 455 -10.38 -14.81 -12.01
N MET A 456 -11.03 -15.64 -12.80
CA MET A 456 -12.45 -15.58 -13.14
C MET A 456 -13.06 -16.99 -13.01
N MET A 457 -14.37 -17.06 -12.74
CA MET A 457 -15.08 -18.33 -12.60
C MET A 457 -15.60 -18.80 -13.96
N VAL A 458 -15.08 -19.92 -14.46
CA VAL A 458 -15.46 -20.50 -15.76
C VAL A 458 -15.94 -21.93 -15.53
N ARG A 459 -17.23 -22.20 -15.75
CA ARG A 459 -17.86 -23.53 -15.59
C ARG A 459 -17.54 -24.19 -14.23
N GLY A 460 -17.61 -23.40 -13.14
CA GLY A 460 -17.32 -23.85 -11.78
C GLY A 460 -15.83 -23.97 -11.42
N GLN A 461 -14.91 -23.62 -12.32
CA GLN A 461 -13.46 -23.65 -12.07
C GLN A 461 -12.86 -22.23 -12.09
N VAL A 462 -11.92 -21.98 -11.18
CA VAL A 462 -11.08 -20.77 -11.24
C VAL A 462 -10.09 -20.90 -12.40
N ARG A 463 -10.12 -19.94 -13.32
CA ARG A 463 -9.19 -19.78 -14.46
C ARG A 463 -8.61 -18.37 -14.43
N SER A 464 -7.38 -18.19 -14.91
CA SER A 464 -6.77 -16.86 -15.03
C SER A 464 -7.44 -16.04 -16.13
N ILE A 465 -7.46 -14.71 -15.97
CA ILE A 465 -7.85 -13.77 -17.02
C ILE A 465 -6.69 -13.67 -18.03
N PRO A 466 -6.85 -14.06 -19.30
CA PRO A 466 -5.73 -14.13 -20.26
C PRO A 466 -4.99 -12.80 -20.47
N ARG A 467 -5.70 -11.67 -20.32
CA ARG A 467 -5.17 -10.31 -20.44
C ARG A 467 -4.06 -9.98 -19.41
N VAL A 468 -3.97 -10.69 -18.29
CA VAL A 468 -2.93 -10.44 -17.28
C VAL A 468 -1.54 -10.46 -17.90
N LEU A 469 -1.24 -11.44 -18.76
CA LEU A 469 0.06 -11.56 -19.43
C LEU A 469 0.36 -10.36 -20.35
N GLN A 470 -0.65 -9.80 -21.00
CA GLN A 470 -0.50 -8.60 -21.85
C GLN A 470 -0.15 -7.37 -21.00
N VAL A 471 -0.77 -7.23 -19.82
CA VAL A 471 -0.46 -6.15 -18.87
C VAL A 471 0.95 -6.33 -18.27
N VAL A 472 1.33 -7.54 -17.85
CA VAL A 472 2.69 -7.83 -17.35
C VAL A 472 3.75 -7.49 -18.39
N ALA A 473 3.53 -7.86 -19.66
CA ALA A 473 4.44 -7.54 -20.76
C ALA A 473 4.54 -6.02 -21.01
N ALA A 474 3.42 -5.31 -21.07
CA ALA A 474 3.39 -3.87 -21.27
C ALA A 474 3.98 -3.07 -20.09
N GLN A 475 3.82 -3.56 -18.85
CA GLN A 475 4.50 -2.98 -17.69
C GLN A 475 6.02 -3.19 -17.73
N ARG A 476 6.50 -4.36 -18.15
CA ARG A 476 7.93 -4.64 -18.34
C ARG A 476 8.53 -3.72 -19.41
N ALA A 477 7.83 -3.57 -20.54
CA ALA A 477 8.24 -2.66 -21.61
C ALA A 477 8.26 -1.19 -21.14
N ALA A 478 7.20 -0.72 -20.47
CA ALA A 478 7.11 0.63 -19.93
C ALA A 478 8.20 0.93 -18.87
N ALA A 479 8.56 -0.05 -18.06
CA ALA A 479 9.64 0.10 -17.09
C ALA A 479 10.99 0.32 -17.79
N ALA A 480 11.34 -0.54 -18.76
CA ALA A 480 12.57 -0.40 -19.54
C ALA A 480 12.62 0.93 -20.32
N GLU A 481 11.52 1.32 -20.96
CA GLU A 481 11.39 2.57 -21.72
C GLU A 481 11.55 3.83 -20.84
N ALA A 482 11.10 3.79 -19.59
CA ALA A 482 11.22 4.88 -18.62
C ALA A 482 12.50 4.86 -17.76
N GLY A 483 13.42 3.92 -18.01
CA GLY A 483 14.63 3.73 -17.20
C GLY A 483 14.33 3.31 -15.75
N CYS A 484 13.35 2.43 -15.56
CA CYS A 484 12.94 1.85 -14.29
C CYS A 484 13.23 0.35 -14.27
N ALA A 485 13.63 -0.16 -13.11
CA ALA A 485 13.71 -1.59 -12.83
C ALA A 485 12.30 -2.22 -12.80
N PHE A 486 12.21 -3.54 -12.97
CA PHE A 486 10.96 -4.28 -13.06
C PHE A 486 10.95 -5.55 -12.18
N PHE A 487 9.92 -5.74 -11.37
CA PHE A 487 9.74 -6.97 -10.59
C PHE A 487 8.48 -7.72 -11.05
N ASP A 488 8.68 -8.85 -11.73
CA ASP A 488 7.61 -9.74 -12.21
C ASP A 488 6.96 -10.47 -11.04
N THR A 489 6.09 -9.74 -10.33
CA THR A 489 5.37 -10.19 -9.14
C THR A 489 4.34 -11.28 -9.50
N HIS A 490 3.83 -11.27 -10.74
CA HIS A 490 3.04 -12.36 -11.31
C HIS A 490 3.89 -13.64 -11.38
N ALA A 491 5.07 -13.60 -12.00
CA ALA A 491 5.94 -14.78 -12.10
C ALA A 491 6.50 -15.22 -10.73
N ALA A 492 6.79 -14.28 -9.82
CA ALA A 492 7.28 -14.56 -8.47
C ALA A 492 6.24 -15.29 -7.60
N THR A 493 4.95 -15.00 -7.77
CA THR A 493 3.84 -15.68 -7.08
C THR A 493 3.40 -17.00 -7.74
N GLY A 494 4.00 -17.35 -8.88
CA GLY A 494 3.77 -18.62 -9.60
C GLY A 494 3.04 -18.49 -10.94
N GLY A 495 2.77 -17.29 -11.42
CA GLY A 495 2.20 -17.03 -12.75
C GLY A 495 0.75 -17.51 -12.93
N GLU A 496 0.45 -18.09 -14.08
CA GLU A 496 -0.92 -18.51 -14.42
C GLU A 496 -1.48 -19.57 -13.43
N GLY A 497 -2.76 -19.45 -13.11
CA GLY A 497 -3.47 -20.32 -12.18
C GLY A 497 -3.08 -20.12 -10.70
N THR A 498 -2.29 -19.09 -10.37
CA THR A 498 -1.98 -18.73 -8.97
C THR A 498 -3.25 -18.50 -8.19
N MET A 499 -4.24 -17.76 -8.71
CA MET A 499 -5.49 -17.50 -8.00
C MET A 499 -6.31 -18.77 -7.74
N ARG A 500 -6.17 -19.83 -8.57
CA ARG A 500 -6.75 -21.15 -8.29
C ARG A 500 -6.02 -21.83 -7.12
N ARG A 501 -4.67 -21.84 -7.13
CA ARG A 501 -3.84 -22.42 -6.07
C ARG A 501 -4.05 -21.69 -4.73
N TRP A 502 -3.99 -20.36 -4.74
CA TRP A 502 -4.13 -19.47 -3.59
C TRP A 502 -5.54 -19.47 -2.99
N ARG A 503 -6.57 -19.83 -3.76
CA ARG A 503 -7.94 -20.05 -3.27
C ARG A 503 -8.12 -21.44 -2.63
N ALA A 504 -7.39 -22.44 -3.12
CA ALA A 504 -7.36 -23.78 -2.54
C ALA A 504 -6.50 -23.86 -1.25
N ASN A 505 -5.46 -23.03 -1.15
CA ASN A 505 -4.47 -23.03 -0.06
C ASN A 505 -5.09 -22.89 1.35
N ARG A 506 -4.38 -23.37 2.37
CA ARG A 506 -4.65 -23.12 3.79
C ARG A 506 -3.36 -22.62 4.47
N PRO A 507 -3.34 -21.40 5.05
CA PRO A 507 -4.39 -20.38 5.02
C PRO A 507 -4.70 -19.90 3.60
N VAL A 508 -5.92 -19.41 3.37
CA VAL A 508 -6.34 -18.91 2.05
C VAL A 508 -5.58 -17.60 1.75
N LEU A 509 -4.99 -17.48 0.56
CA LEU A 509 -4.15 -16.34 0.17
C LEU A 509 -4.90 -15.30 -0.68
N VAL A 510 -5.99 -15.69 -1.36
CA VAL A 510 -6.84 -14.79 -2.18
C VAL A 510 -8.30 -14.75 -1.69
N ILE A 511 -8.88 -13.55 -1.72
CA ILE A 511 -10.30 -13.29 -1.43
C ILE A 511 -11.18 -13.99 -2.50
N SER A 512 -12.46 -14.19 -2.18
CA SER A 512 -13.43 -14.86 -3.06
C SER A 512 -13.70 -14.15 -4.39
N ASP A 513 -13.23 -12.91 -4.57
CA ASP A 513 -13.28 -12.17 -5.84
C ASP A 513 -12.15 -12.55 -6.80
N LEU A 514 -11.19 -13.39 -6.36
CA LEU A 514 -10.07 -13.89 -7.14
C LEU A 514 -9.12 -12.79 -7.66
N GLY A 515 -9.15 -11.59 -7.05
CA GLY A 515 -8.35 -10.44 -7.47
C GLY A 515 -7.74 -9.62 -6.34
N HIS A 516 -8.23 -9.74 -5.09
CA HIS A 516 -7.62 -9.15 -3.91
C HIS A 516 -7.06 -10.20 -2.94
N LEU A 517 -6.04 -9.82 -2.17
CA LEU A 517 -5.36 -10.73 -1.24
C LEU A 517 -5.93 -10.69 0.17
N THR A 518 -5.81 -11.83 0.86
CA THR A 518 -5.91 -11.87 2.33
C THR A 518 -4.66 -11.27 2.97
N ASP A 519 -4.63 -11.10 4.30
CA ASP A 519 -3.42 -10.65 4.99
C ASP A 519 -2.25 -11.63 4.77
N HIS A 520 -2.49 -12.95 4.78
CA HIS A 520 -1.47 -13.96 4.47
C HIS A 520 -0.94 -13.85 3.02
N GLY A 521 -1.82 -13.73 2.03
CA GLY A 521 -1.39 -13.57 0.63
C GLY A 521 -0.61 -12.28 0.42
N SER A 522 -1.00 -11.22 1.13
CA SER A 522 -0.30 -9.94 1.11
C SER A 522 1.10 -10.05 1.72
N LEU A 523 1.26 -10.78 2.82
CA LEU A 523 2.56 -11.05 3.44
C LEU A 523 3.49 -11.79 2.47
N VAL A 524 3.00 -12.83 1.76
CA VAL A 524 3.78 -13.56 0.75
C VAL A 524 4.31 -12.63 -0.35
N VAL A 525 3.46 -11.78 -0.93
CA VAL A 525 3.91 -10.80 -1.95
C VAL A 525 4.92 -9.81 -1.39
N SER A 526 4.72 -9.34 -0.17
CA SER A 526 5.58 -8.35 0.47
C SER A 526 6.95 -8.93 0.81
N THR A 527 6.99 -10.18 1.26
CA THR A 527 8.23 -10.94 1.51
C THR A 527 8.98 -11.20 0.21
N LEU A 528 8.29 -11.56 -0.88
CA LEU A 528 8.92 -11.74 -2.19
C LEU A 528 9.61 -10.45 -2.70
N LEU A 529 8.95 -9.30 -2.56
CA LEU A 529 9.54 -8.00 -2.89
C LEU A 529 10.72 -7.65 -1.97
N LEU A 530 10.58 -7.84 -0.66
CA LEU A 530 11.64 -7.62 0.32
C LEU A 530 12.89 -8.44 -0.04
N LYS A 531 12.73 -9.75 -0.26
CA LYS A 531 13.83 -10.63 -0.64
C LYS A 531 14.50 -10.19 -1.94
N ALA A 532 13.74 -9.73 -2.93
CA ALA A 532 14.28 -9.20 -4.18
C ALA A 532 15.10 -7.90 -3.97
N LEU A 533 14.62 -6.99 -3.12
CA LEU A 533 15.33 -5.75 -2.77
C LEU A 533 16.63 -6.03 -1.99
N LEU A 534 16.57 -6.88 -0.95
CA LEU A 534 17.73 -7.26 -0.13
C LEU A 534 18.80 -7.99 -0.96
N ALA A 535 18.39 -8.89 -1.86
CA ALA A 535 19.33 -9.64 -2.68
C ALA A 535 20.04 -8.75 -3.72
N GLY A 536 19.35 -7.75 -4.28
CA GLY A 536 19.97 -6.76 -5.16
C GLY A 536 20.86 -5.76 -4.42
N TYR A 537 20.55 -5.42 -3.16
CA TYR A 537 21.45 -4.65 -2.29
C TYR A 537 22.74 -5.45 -1.99
N ALA A 538 22.62 -6.75 -1.72
CA ALA A 538 23.76 -7.64 -1.52
C ALA A 538 24.63 -7.75 -2.79
N GLU A 539 24.02 -7.84 -3.98
CA GLU A 539 24.73 -7.78 -5.26
C GLU A 539 25.43 -6.42 -5.48
N HIS A 540 24.78 -5.32 -5.11
CA HIS A 540 25.33 -3.96 -5.23
C HIS A 540 26.54 -3.74 -4.30
N VAL A 541 26.46 -4.14 -3.03
CA VAL A 541 27.57 -4.05 -2.06
C VAL A 541 28.71 -5.01 -2.42
N ALA A 542 28.43 -6.17 -3.00
CA ALA A 542 29.47 -7.07 -3.50
C ALA A 542 30.25 -6.53 -4.73
N ALA A 543 29.78 -5.44 -5.34
CA ALA A 543 30.36 -4.83 -6.53
C ALA A 543 31.06 -3.46 -6.29
N HIS A 544 30.94 -2.87 -5.09
CA HIS A 544 31.40 -1.50 -4.79
C HIS A 544 31.99 -1.34 -3.38
#